data_AF-A0A7V3T3B3-F1
#
_entry.id   AF-A0A7V3T3B3-F1
#
_cell.length_a   1.000
_cell.length_b   1.000
_cell.length_c   1.000
_cell.angle_alpha   90.00
_cell.angle_beta   90.00
_cell.angle_gamma   90.00
#
_symmetry.space_group_name_H-M   'P 1'
#
loop_
_entity.id
_entity.type
_entity.pdbx_description
1 polymer ?
#
loop_
_entity_poly.entity_id
_entity_poly.type
_entity_poly.pdbx_seq_one_letter_code
_entity_poly.pdbx_strand_id
1 'polypeptide(L)'
;MRDPPSRMAAAPATPVGAGSAGCHPGSAGWQPAVSPTGNWLGVRCTEPCEPLWGPRIDNPRPSRLPVCATVGGAEGVRLARQHPAAGLTGSIRGAGGPPASITARRMKRGCWHREAILLASSLLVAAAAANARPAEPFRATAEYSLKAAVLVNLAKFTDWPTNAFAGPAAPLVIGVVGEDPFGPALEEAARAQTVAGHPVQVRRLSATAPLPQVHVLFVSRSEQNRLPQVLEAVRGAPVLTVSDVTRFARQGGMVNLVLRDEMVRFEVNLNSVEAAGLRLSSKVLKYATLVAPTLGGPNTP
;
A
#
# COMPACT_ATOMS: atom_id res chain seq x y z
N MET A 1 24.29 -58.92 51.86
CA MET A 1 24.30 -58.90 50.39
C MET A 1 23.98 -57.49 49.95
N ARG A 2 25.01 -56.78 49.46
CA ARG A 2 24.92 -55.42 48.91
C ARG A 2 25.00 -55.57 47.40
N ASP A 3 24.05 -55.00 46.66
CA ASP A 3 24.19 -54.79 45.22
C ASP A 3 24.38 -53.30 44.92
N PRO A 4 25.28 -52.94 43.98
CA PRO A 4 25.72 -51.57 43.74
C PRO A 4 24.79 -50.78 42.79
N PRO A 5 24.83 -49.44 42.81
CA PRO A 5 24.05 -48.60 41.90
C PRO A 5 24.61 -48.66 40.46
N SER A 6 23.69 -48.82 39.50
CA SER A 6 23.93 -48.88 38.07
C SER A 6 24.45 -47.55 37.50
N ARG A 7 25.51 -47.64 36.68
CA ARG A 7 26.11 -46.56 35.89
C ARG A 7 25.06 -45.84 35.03
N MET A 8 24.92 -44.53 35.17
CA MET A 8 24.29 -43.67 34.15
C MET A 8 25.17 -43.65 32.91
N ALA A 9 24.64 -44.16 31.80
CA ALA A 9 25.23 -44.03 30.47
C ALA A 9 25.00 -42.61 29.94
N ALA A 10 26.06 -42.01 29.39
CA ALA A 10 26.02 -40.73 28.70
C ALA A 10 25.15 -40.83 27.44
N ALA A 11 24.22 -39.90 27.27
CA ALA A 11 23.46 -39.72 26.03
C ALA A 11 24.35 -39.07 24.95
N PRO A 12 24.25 -39.50 23.68
CA PRO A 12 24.99 -38.86 22.58
C PRO A 12 24.41 -37.48 22.27
N ALA A 13 25.31 -36.51 22.07
CA ALA A 13 24.99 -35.18 21.58
C ALA A 13 24.30 -35.27 20.20
N THR A 14 23.08 -34.75 20.12
CA THR A 14 22.40 -34.50 18.85
C THR A 14 23.00 -33.26 18.17
N PRO A 15 23.14 -33.25 16.83
CA PRO A 15 23.70 -32.12 16.11
C PRO A 15 22.72 -30.94 16.15
N VAL A 16 23.18 -29.81 16.67
CA VAL A 16 22.49 -28.52 16.59
C VAL A 16 22.41 -28.13 15.11
N GLY A 17 21.19 -28.21 14.56
CA GLY A 17 20.88 -27.77 13.21
C GLY A 17 20.86 -26.25 13.08
N ALA A 18 21.39 -25.78 11.95
CA ALA A 18 21.14 -24.50 11.28
C ALA A 18 21.11 -23.25 12.18
N GLY A 19 22.27 -22.60 12.27
CA GLY A 19 22.49 -21.35 13.00
C GLY A 19 21.55 -20.22 12.58
N SER A 20 20.79 -19.74 13.55
CA SER A 20 20.27 -18.39 13.61
C SER A 20 21.43 -17.41 13.77
N ALA A 21 21.78 -16.68 12.71
CA ALA A 21 22.62 -15.49 12.83
C ALA A 21 21.79 -14.38 13.49
N GLY A 22 21.78 -14.34 14.82
CA GLY A 22 21.07 -13.33 15.60
C GLY A 22 22.07 -12.52 16.43
N CYS A 23 21.89 -11.19 16.48
CA CYS A 23 22.67 -10.32 17.36
C CYS A 23 22.54 -10.82 18.82
N HIS A 24 23.65 -11.08 19.50
CA HIS A 24 23.63 -11.42 20.93
C HIS A 24 23.19 -10.19 21.76
N PRO A 25 22.41 -10.37 22.83
CA PRO A 25 22.07 -9.28 23.74
C PRO A 25 23.35 -8.62 24.27
N GLY A 26 23.48 -7.29 24.10
CA GLY A 26 24.65 -6.52 24.57
C GLY A 26 25.75 -6.28 23.53
N SER A 27 25.55 -6.67 22.26
CA SER A 27 26.53 -6.41 21.20
C SER A 27 26.10 -5.26 20.27
N ALA A 28 26.76 -4.11 20.40
CA ALA A 28 26.65 -2.99 19.45
C ALA A 28 27.88 -2.98 18.53
N GLY A 29 27.68 -3.06 17.21
CA GLY A 29 28.77 -3.06 16.25
C GLY A 29 28.57 -3.99 15.05
N TRP A 30 29.62 -4.11 14.23
CA TRP A 30 29.65 -5.01 13.08
C TRP A 30 29.95 -6.44 13.53
N GLN A 31 29.06 -7.38 13.20
CA GLN A 31 29.28 -8.81 13.44
C GLN A 31 29.49 -9.58 12.14
N PRO A 32 30.39 -10.58 12.15
CA PRO A 32 30.58 -11.45 11.01
C PRO A 32 29.39 -12.39 10.84
N ALA A 33 28.84 -12.46 9.63
CA ALA A 33 27.77 -13.37 9.24
C ALA A 33 28.17 -14.09 7.95
N VAL A 34 27.63 -15.28 7.74
CA VAL A 34 27.84 -16.04 6.50
C VAL A 34 26.47 -16.27 5.87
N SER A 35 26.33 -15.86 4.61
CA SER A 35 25.10 -16.07 3.84
C SER A 35 24.86 -17.57 3.56
N PRO A 36 23.63 -17.98 3.22
CA PRO A 36 23.31 -19.38 2.89
C PRO A 36 24.13 -19.96 1.72
N THR A 37 24.71 -19.09 0.88
CA THR A 37 25.59 -19.44 -0.25
C THR A 37 27.09 -19.41 0.10
N GLY A 38 27.46 -19.20 1.37
CA GLY A 38 28.84 -19.31 1.85
C GLY A 38 29.67 -18.00 1.80
N ASN A 39 29.08 -16.88 1.39
CA ASN A 39 29.78 -15.58 1.39
C ASN A 39 29.78 -14.93 2.78
N TRP A 40 30.94 -14.41 3.18
CA TRP A 40 31.12 -13.56 4.36
C TRP A 40 30.45 -12.20 4.15
N LEU A 41 29.54 -11.86 5.05
CA LEU A 41 28.84 -10.58 5.14
C LEU A 41 29.10 -9.99 6.53
N GLY A 42 29.03 -8.67 6.64
CA GLY A 42 28.99 -8.02 7.95
C GLY A 42 27.59 -7.46 8.20
N VAL A 43 27.07 -7.66 9.40
CA VAL A 43 25.76 -7.12 9.82
C VAL A 43 26.00 -6.07 10.90
N ARG A 44 25.39 -4.89 10.74
CA ARG A 44 25.51 -3.79 11.71
C ARG A 44 24.29 -3.78 12.63
N CYS A 45 24.43 -4.24 13.87
CA CYS A 45 23.38 -4.16 14.87
C CYS A 45 23.33 -2.71 15.40
N THR A 46 22.20 -2.02 15.26
CA THR A 46 22.01 -0.63 15.74
C THR A 46 21.25 -0.64 17.07
N GLU A 47 21.97 -0.23 18.12
CA GLU A 47 21.57 0.11 19.50
C GLU A 47 20.98 -1.00 20.43
N PRO A 48 21.26 -0.92 21.75
CA PRO A 48 20.78 -1.89 22.73
C PRO A 48 19.34 -1.58 23.14
N CYS A 49 18.46 -2.59 23.12
CA CYS A 49 17.13 -2.51 23.72
C CYS A 49 17.24 -2.30 25.25
N GLU A 50 16.84 -1.14 25.76
CA GLU A 50 16.53 -1.00 27.18
C GLU A 50 15.21 -1.73 27.51
N PRO A 51 15.14 -2.48 28.62
CA PRO A 51 13.90 -3.08 29.07
C PRO A 51 13.01 -2.02 29.73
N LEU A 52 11.95 -1.61 29.04
CA LEU A 52 10.85 -0.86 29.65
C LEU A 52 10.12 -1.77 30.66
N TRP A 53 10.27 -1.47 31.95
CA TRP A 53 9.51 -2.12 33.02
C TRP A 53 8.04 -1.66 32.95
N GLY A 54 7.15 -2.55 32.46
CA GLY A 54 5.70 -2.43 32.64
C GLY A 54 5.23 -3.00 34.00
N PRO A 55 4.03 -2.64 34.49
CA PRO A 55 3.57 -3.05 35.81
C PRO A 55 3.35 -4.57 35.92
N ARG A 56 3.66 -5.12 37.10
CA ARG A 56 3.49 -6.54 37.46
C ARG A 56 2.07 -7.01 37.15
N ILE A 57 1.96 -8.07 36.33
CA ILE A 57 0.75 -8.85 36.18
C ILE A 57 1.10 -10.27 36.63
N ASP A 58 0.53 -10.69 37.77
CA ASP A 58 0.66 -12.05 38.29
C ASP A 58 -0.26 -13.00 37.51
N ASN A 59 0.30 -13.81 36.59
CA ASN A 59 -0.26 -15.13 36.25
C ASN A 59 0.75 -15.99 35.47
N PRO A 60 0.95 -17.29 35.79
CA PRO A 60 1.97 -18.11 35.15
C PRO A 60 1.38 -19.13 34.17
N ARG A 61 1.54 -18.93 32.85
CA ARG A 61 1.70 -20.02 31.83
C ARG A 61 2.40 -19.45 30.56
N PRO A 62 3.49 -20.06 30.06
CA PRO A 62 4.20 -19.56 28.90
C PRO A 62 3.70 -20.25 27.62
N SER A 63 3.06 -19.50 26.74
CA SER A 63 3.10 -19.80 25.30
C SER A 63 2.69 -18.56 24.52
N ARG A 64 3.68 -17.75 24.16
CA ARG A 64 3.73 -16.97 22.91
C ARG A 64 5.07 -16.26 22.82
N LEU A 65 5.77 -16.59 21.75
CA LEU A 65 7.02 -15.99 21.29
C LEU A 65 6.84 -14.47 21.11
N PRO A 66 7.85 -13.64 21.42
CA PRO A 66 7.84 -12.24 21.04
C PRO A 66 8.07 -12.12 19.53
N VAL A 67 7.11 -11.51 18.84
CA VAL A 67 7.25 -11.09 17.44
C VAL A 67 8.01 -9.76 17.45
N CYS A 68 9.27 -9.76 17.02
CA CYS A 68 9.98 -8.51 16.70
C CYS A 68 9.52 -8.02 15.32
N ALA A 69 9.12 -6.75 15.27
CA ALA A 69 8.76 -6.05 14.04
C ALA A 69 10.00 -5.89 13.14
N THR A 70 9.92 -6.40 11.90
CA THR A 70 10.90 -6.14 10.84
C THR A 70 10.50 -4.89 10.07
N VAL A 71 11.16 -3.76 10.31
CA VAL A 71 11.30 -2.67 9.33
C VAL A 71 12.66 -1.99 9.54
N GLY A 72 13.53 -2.08 8.53
CA GLY A 72 14.81 -1.35 8.51
C GLY A 72 15.63 -1.75 7.29
N GLY A 73 15.64 -0.87 6.28
CA GLY A 73 16.24 -1.11 4.97
C GLY A 73 17.75 -1.39 5.01
N ALA A 74 18.18 -2.30 4.14
CA ALA A 74 19.58 -2.54 3.85
C ALA A 74 20.07 -1.53 2.81
N GLU A 75 20.82 -0.51 3.25
CA GLU A 75 21.61 0.35 2.36
C GLU A 75 23.07 -0.12 2.33
N GLY A 76 23.58 -0.40 1.12
CA GLY A 76 25.01 -0.34 0.81
C GLY A 76 25.79 -1.66 0.78
N VAL A 77 25.90 -2.26 -0.41
CA VAL A 77 26.93 -3.26 -0.73
C VAL A 77 28.16 -2.53 -1.28
N ARG A 78 29.31 -2.56 -0.58
CA ARG A 78 30.61 -2.17 -1.16
C ARG A 78 31.37 -3.41 -1.58
N LEU A 79 31.63 -3.54 -2.88
CA LEU A 79 32.59 -4.49 -3.44
C LEU A 79 34.02 -4.02 -3.13
N ALA A 80 34.82 -4.91 -2.55
CA ALA A 80 36.25 -4.71 -2.36
C ALA A 80 36.94 -4.58 -3.73
N ARG A 81 37.61 -3.44 -3.97
CA ARG A 81 38.45 -3.21 -5.16
C ARG A 81 39.72 -4.05 -5.06
N GLN A 82 40.02 -4.79 -6.12
CA GLN A 82 41.32 -5.42 -6.33
C GLN A 82 42.24 -4.43 -7.05
N HIS A 83 43.42 -4.20 -6.48
CA HIS A 83 44.54 -3.52 -7.13
C HIS A 83 45.33 -4.51 -7.99
N PRO A 84 45.79 -4.11 -9.19
CA PRO A 84 46.99 -4.71 -9.77
C PRO A 84 48.18 -3.75 -9.67
N ALA A 85 49.32 -4.36 -9.34
CA ALA A 85 50.61 -3.74 -9.10
C ALA A 85 51.30 -3.25 -10.39
N ALA A 86 52.15 -2.24 -10.21
CA ALA A 86 53.11 -1.76 -11.18
C ALA A 86 54.27 -2.76 -11.37
N GLY A 87 54.74 -2.89 -12.61
CA GLY A 87 55.98 -3.57 -12.95
C GLY A 87 56.67 -2.81 -14.09
N LEU A 88 57.82 -2.23 -13.79
CA LEU A 88 58.72 -1.53 -14.71
C LEU A 88 59.73 -2.48 -15.35
N THR A 89 60.35 -1.97 -16.42
CA THR A 89 61.68 -2.25 -16.99
C THR A 89 61.76 -3.08 -18.27
N GLY A 90 62.56 -2.56 -19.23
CA GLY A 90 63.02 -3.29 -20.41
C GLY A 90 63.24 -2.42 -21.65
N SER A 91 64.29 -1.60 -21.66
CA SER A 91 64.82 -0.93 -22.86
C SER A 91 65.91 -1.80 -23.50
N ILE A 92 65.84 -2.06 -24.80
CA ILE A 92 67.01 -2.32 -25.65
C ILE A 92 66.80 -1.79 -27.07
N ARG A 93 67.93 -1.33 -27.63
CA ARG A 93 68.12 -0.47 -28.79
C ARG A 93 68.77 -1.30 -29.92
N GLY A 94 68.45 -0.99 -31.18
CA GLY A 94 69.20 -1.43 -32.39
C GLY A 94 68.27 -1.97 -33.49
N ALA A 95 67.92 -1.23 -34.55
CA ALA A 95 68.68 -0.68 -35.68
C ALA A 95 68.53 -1.55 -36.96
N GLY A 96 68.00 -0.94 -38.03
CA GLY A 96 68.29 -1.33 -39.43
C GLY A 96 67.09 -1.61 -40.35
N GLY A 97 66.79 -0.66 -41.26
CA GLY A 97 66.16 -0.94 -42.57
C GLY A 97 64.95 -0.05 -42.96
N PRO A 98 65.02 0.73 -44.07
CA PRO A 98 63.87 1.43 -44.66
C PRO A 98 63.34 0.68 -45.92
N PRO A 99 62.29 1.14 -46.63
CA PRO A 99 60.89 0.97 -46.25
C PRO A 99 60.10 0.21 -47.34
N ALA A 100 59.24 -0.73 -46.96
CA ALA A 100 58.23 -1.26 -47.88
C ALA A 100 56.92 -0.47 -47.71
N SER A 101 56.57 0.28 -48.74
CA SER A 101 55.35 1.07 -48.84
C SER A 101 54.10 0.16 -48.83
N ILE A 102 53.47 0.02 -47.68
CA ILE A 102 52.08 -0.44 -47.59
C ILE A 102 51.20 0.80 -47.63
N THR A 103 50.61 1.06 -48.79
CA THR A 103 49.52 2.02 -48.95
C THR A 103 48.35 1.57 -48.08
N ALA A 104 48.28 2.12 -46.87
CA ALA A 104 47.08 2.06 -46.04
C ALA A 104 46.00 2.87 -46.77
N ARG A 105 45.14 2.15 -47.49
CA ARG A 105 43.89 2.67 -48.05
C ARG A 105 43.02 3.05 -46.85
N ARG A 106 43.17 4.29 -46.36
CA ARG A 106 42.40 4.88 -45.26
C ARG A 106 40.97 5.05 -45.72
N MET A 107 40.23 3.95 -45.66
CA MET A 107 38.82 3.89 -46.02
C MET A 107 38.07 4.79 -45.04
N LYS A 108 37.53 5.91 -45.53
CA LYS A 108 36.67 6.84 -44.81
C LYS A 108 35.34 6.13 -44.43
N ARG A 109 35.38 5.16 -43.52
CA ARG A 109 34.20 4.47 -42.97
C ARG A 109 33.76 5.06 -41.61
N GLY A 110 34.09 6.31 -41.34
CA GLY A 110 33.99 6.91 -39.99
C GLY A 110 32.87 7.95 -39.78
N CYS A 111 32.14 8.36 -40.82
CA CYS A 111 31.14 9.44 -40.69
C CYS A 111 29.68 8.96 -40.70
N TRP A 112 29.35 7.89 -41.44
CA TRP A 112 27.96 7.44 -41.55
C TRP A 112 27.44 6.69 -40.33
N HIS A 113 28.33 6.07 -39.53
CA HIS A 113 27.92 5.37 -38.31
C HIS A 113 27.57 6.30 -37.14
N ARG A 114 28.15 7.52 -37.09
CA ARG A 114 27.92 8.44 -35.95
C ARG A 114 26.55 9.10 -36.01
N GLU A 115 26.09 9.50 -37.20
CA GLU A 115 24.76 10.11 -37.36
C GLU A 115 23.63 9.07 -37.26
N ALA A 116 23.84 7.86 -37.78
CA ALA A 116 22.86 6.77 -37.65
C ALA A 116 22.65 6.34 -36.18
N ILE A 117 23.71 6.33 -35.36
CA ILE A 117 23.61 6.00 -33.93
C ILE A 117 22.89 7.11 -33.14
N LEU A 118 23.09 8.39 -33.49
CA LEU A 118 22.42 9.52 -32.85
C LEU A 118 20.91 9.56 -33.17
N LEU A 119 20.52 9.27 -34.42
CA LEU A 119 19.11 9.18 -34.80
C LEU A 119 18.42 7.96 -34.19
N ALA A 120 19.08 6.80 -34.15
CA ALA A 120 18.52 5.59 -33.53
C ALA A 120 18.34 5.74 -32.01
N SER A 121 19.29 6.39 -31.33
CA SER A 121 19.18 6.68 -29.89
C SER A 121 18.12 7.73 -29.58
N SER A 122 17.96 8.75 -30.42
CA SER A 122 16.85 9.72 -30.32
C SER A 122 15.49 9.03 -30.47
N LEU A 123 15.35 8.11 -31.43
CA LEU A 123 14.11 7.36 -31.65
C LEU A 123 13.77 6.40 -30.48
N LEU A 124 14.79 5.77 -29.89
CA LEU A 124 14.65 4.92 -28.69
C LEU A 124 14.22 5.72 -27.45
N VAL A 125 14.76 6.93 -27.25
CA VAL A 125 14.37 7.81 -26.14
C VAL A 125 12.95 8.34 -26.32
N ALA A 126 12.54 8.69 -27.54
CA ALA A 126 11.17 9.11 -27.83
C ALA A 126 10.15 7.98 -27.60
N ALA A 127 10.49 6.74 -27.98
CA ALA A 127 9.65 5.58 -27.71
C ALA A 127 9.54 5.25 -26.20
N ALA A 128 10.60 5.50 -25.42
CA ALA A 128 10.56 5.31 -23.96
C ALA A 128 9.69 6.38 -23.26
N ALA A 129 9.75 7.64 -23.71
CA ALA A 129 8.93 8.72 -23.16
C ALA A 129 7.43 8.53 -23.45
N ALA A 130 7.07 7.96 -24.59
CA ALA A 130 5.67 7.66 -24.94
C ALA A 130 5.04 6.53 -24.09
N ASN A 131 5.87 5.73 -23.41
CA ASN A 131 5.42 4.63 -22.54
C ASN A 131 5.54 4.95 -21.05
N ALA A 132 5.94 6.17 -20.68
CA ALA A 132 5.94 6.62 -19.30
C ALA A 132 4.49 6.76 -18.82
N ARG A 133 3.96 5.70 -18.20
CA ARG A 133 2.68 5.78 -17.47
C ARG A 133 2.84 6.85 -16.40
N PRO A 134 1.89 7.80 -16.26
CA PRO A 134 1.92 8.74 -15.15
C PRO A 134 1.98 7.91 -13.86
N ALA A 135 3.04 8.09 -13.08
CA ALA A 135 3.11 7.54 -11.75
C ALA A 135 2.02 8.24 -10.96
N GLU A 136 0.96 7.51 -10.60
CA GLU A 136 0.01 8.04 -9.63
C GLU A 136 0.79 8.34 -8.35
N PRO A 137 0.64 9.56 -7.79
CA PRO A 137 1.39 9.92 -6.60
C PRO A 137 1.01 8.94 -5.48
N PHE A 138 2.00 8.20 -4.96
CA PHE A 138 1.86 7.21 -3.89
C PHE A 138 0.93 7.63 -2.73
N ARG A 139 0.90 8.94 -2.44
CA ARG A 139 0.03 9.56 -1.43
C ARG A 139 -1.46 9.45 -1.76
N ALA A 140 -1.86 9.59 -3.03
CA ALA A 140 -3.25 9.45 -3.46
C ALA A 140 -3.74 8.01 -3.27
N THR A 141 -2.93 7.01 -3.65
CA THR A 141 -3.25 5.60 -3.45
C THR A 141 -3.41 5.26 -1.97
N ALA A 142 -2.52 5.78 -1.11
CA ALA A 142 -2.63 5.61 0.34
C ALA A 142 -3.90 6.28 0.91
N GLU A 143 -4.22 7.51 0.49
CA GLU A 143 -5.44 8.23 0.90
C GLU A 143 -6.71 7.45 0.53
N TYR A 144 -6.80 6.94 -0.70
CA TYR A 144 -7.97 6.18 -1.13
C TYR A 144 -8.05 4.80 -0.47
N SER A 145 -6.92 4.18 -0.12
CA SER A 145 -6.93 2.95 0.68
C SER A 145 -7.54 3.16 2.06
N LEU A 146 -7.23 4.30 2.71
CA LEU A 146 -7.85 4.68 3.98
C LEU A 146 -9.34 4.97 3.82
N LYS A 147 -9.73 5.71 2.77
CA LYS A 147 -11.14 5.99 2.46
C LYS A 147 -11.94 4.72 2.16
N ALA A 148 -11.34 3.72 1.51
CA ALA A 148 -12.00 2.44 1.23
C ALA A 148 -12.37 1.69 2.53
N ALA A 149 -11.42 1.58 3.46
CA ALA A 149 -11.67 0.98 4.77
C ALA A 149 -12.76 1.74 5.55
N VAL A 150 -12.71 3.06 5.47
CA VAL A 150 -13.71 3.95 6.06
C VAL A 150 -15.11 3.75 5.45
N LEU A 151 -15.21 3.60 4.13
CA LEU A 151 -16.47 3.38 3.41
C LEU A 151 -17.15 2.09 3.86
N VAL A 152 -16.38 1.01 4.00
CA VAL A 152 -16.87 -0.27 4.53
C VAL A 152 -17.29 -0.14 5.99
N ASN A 153 -16.56 0.64 6.79
CA ASN A 153 -16.95 0.90 8.18
C ASN A 153 -18.25 1.71 8.28
N LEU A 154 -18.46 2.71 7.43
CA LEU A 154 -19.73 3.44 7.37
C LEU A 154 -20.90 2.49 7.12
N ALA A 155 -20.74 1.55 6.19
CA ALA A 155 -21.76 0.53 5.93
C ALA A 155 -22.11 -0.29 7.18
N LYS A 156 -21.10 -0.69 7.97
CA LYS A 156 -21.25 -1.46 9.22
C LYS A 156 -21.91 -0.68 10.36
N PHE A 157 -21.67 0.63 10.40
CA PHE A 157 -22.17 1.50 11.46
C PHE A 157 -23.41 2.30 11.05
N THR A 158 -24.06 1.89 9.96
CA THR A 158 -25.37 2.37 9.55
C THR A 158 -26.40 1.32 9.92
N ASP A 159 -27.46 1.73 10.60
CA ASP A 159 -28.63 0.91 10.81
C ASP A 159 -29.52 1.03 9.58
N TRP A 160 -29.74 -0.12 8.93
CA TRP A 160 -30.50 -0.24 7.69
C TRP A 160 -31.94 -0.67 8.00
N PRO A 161 -32.96 -0.07 7.36
CA PRO A 161 -34.33 -0.51 7.51
C PRO A 161 -34.54 -1.89 6.85
N THR A 162 -35.54 -2.65 7.32
CA THR A 162 -35.79 -4.02 6.85
C THR A 162 -36.15 -4.11 5.35
N ASN A 163 -36.68 -3.03 4.78
CA ASN A 163 -37.00 -2.91 3.35
C ASN A 163 -35.78 -2.55 2.47
N ALA A 164 -34.60 -2.31 3.05
CA ALA A 164 -33.39 -2.01 2.28
C ALA A 164 -32.89 -3.24 1.50
N PHE A 165 -33.09 -4.44 2.04
CA PHE A 165 -32.60 -5.69 1.48
C PHE A 165 -33.71 -6.46 0.77
N ALA A 166 -33.39 -7.11 -0.36
CA ALA A 166 -34.32 -7.99 -1.06
C ALA A 166 -34.64 -9.29 -0.28
N GLY A 167 -33.81 -9.65 0.71
CA GLY A 167 -34.04 -10.81 1.57
C GLY A 167 -32.91 -11.02 2.59
N PRO A 168 -33.05 -12.00 3.50
CA PRO A 168 -32.14 -12.18 4.65
C PRO A 168 -30.69 -12.50 4.28
N ALA A 169 -30.46 -13.10 3.12
CA ALA A 169 -29.13 -13.46 2.61
C ALA A 169 -28.66 -12.55 1.45
N ALA A 170 -29.43 -11.51 1.11
CA ALA A 170 -29.06 -10.59 0.04
C ALA A 170 -27.77 -9.83 0.40
N PRO A 171 -26.86 -9.54 -0.53
CA PRO A 171 -25.65 -8.81 -0.22
C PRO A 171 -25.93 -7.34 0.10
N LEU A 172 -25.11 -6.76 0.98
CA LEU A 172 -24.99 -5.31 1.09
C LEU A 172 -24.08 -4.83 -0.03
N VAL A 173 -24.63 -4.02 -0.93
CA VAL A 173 -23.91 -3.57 -2.13
C VAL A 173 -23.37 -2.16 -1.94
N ILE A 174 -22.07 -2.00 -2.11
CA ILE A 174 -21.35 -0.72 -2.23
C ILE A 174 -21.18 -0.40 -3.73
N GLY A 175 -21.91 0.60 -4.20
CA GLY A 175 -21.81 1.14 -5.55
C GLY A 175 -20.78 2.25 -5.65
N VAL A 176 -19.95 2.25 -6.69
CA VAL A 176 -19.05 3.36 -7.07
C VAL A 176 -19.54 3.93 -8.39
N VAL A 177 -19.93 5.20 -8.40
CA VAL A 177 -20.38 5.92 -9.61
C VAL A 177 -19.29 6.91 -10.05
N GLY A 178 -18.95 6.85 -11.33
CA GLY A 178 -17.88 7.63 -11.96
C GLY A 178 -16.56 6.86 -12.05
N GLU A 179 -15.47 7.61 -12.25
CA GLU A 179 -14.09 7.08 -12.20
C GLU A 179 -13.78 6.54 -10.80
N ASP A 180 -13.38 5.27 -10.71
CA ASP A 180 -13.09 4.59 -9.46
C ASP A 180 -11.67 4.93 -8.96
N PRO A 181 -11.53 5.72 -7.88
CA PRO A 181 -10.21 6.08 -7.35
C PRO A 181 -9.66 5.03 -6.38
N PHE A 182 -10.43 4.02 -5.99
CA PHE A 182 -10.01 3.02 -4.99
C PHE A 182 -9.21 1.88 -5.61
N GLY A 183 -9.44 1.59 -6.90
CA GLY A 183 -8.88 0.41 -7.56
C GLY A 183 -9.19 -0.85 -6.73
N PRO A 184 -8.21 -1.73 -6.49
CA PRO A 184 -8.42 -2.99 -5.76
C PRO A 184 -8.62 -2.82 -4.24
N ALA A 185 -8.31 -1.63 -3.68
CA ALA A 185 -8.34 -1.42 -2.24
C ALA A 185 -9.76 -1.55 -1.65
N LEU A 186 -10.79 -1.19 -2.43
CA LEU A 186 -12.18 -1.30 -1.98
C LEU A 186 -12.64 -2.76 -1.93
N GLU A 187 -12.28 -3.59 -2.93
CA GLU A 187 -12.52 -5.03 -2.88
C GLU A 187 -11.81 -5.69 -1.71
N GLU A 188 -10.55 -5.29 -1.47
CA GLU A 188 -9.77 -5.83 -0.37
C GLU A 188 -10.38 -5.47 0.99
N ALA A 189 -10.80 -4.22 1.17
CA ALA A 189 -11.47 -3.77 2.38
C ALA A 189 -12.84 -4.46 2.58
N ALA A 190 -13.57 -4.75 1.50
CA ALA A 190 -14.86 -5.43 1.54
C ALA A 190 -14.75 -6.95 1.69
N ARG A 191 -13.58 -7.54 1.40
CA ARG A 191 -13.38 -8.99 1.38
C ARG A 191 -13.70 -9.61 2.74
N ALA A 192 -14.51 -10.67 2.71
CA ALA A 192 -14.96 -11.42 3.88
C ALA A 192 -15.64 -10.55 4.97
N GLN A 193 -16.11 -9.36 4.61
CA GLN A 193 -16.87 -8.50 5.51
C GLN A 193 -18.36 -8.85 5.44
N THR A 194 -19.02 -8.74 6.58
CA THR A 194 -20.47 -8.87 6.71
C THR A 194 -21.03 -7.69 7.51
N VAL A 195 -22.26 -7.30 7.19
CA VAL A 195 -23.03 -6.27 7.90
C VAL A 195 -24.38 -6.86 8.25
N ALA A 196 -24.66 -7.03 9.54
CA ALA A 196 -25.90 -7.67 10.02
C ALA A 196 -26.23 -9.02 9.33
N GLY A 197 -25.20 -9.81 8.99
CA GLY A 197 -25.35 -11.09 8.28
C GLY A 197 -25.31 -11.01 6.76
N HIS A 198 -25.39 -9.82 6.17
CA HIS A 198 -25.31 -9.61 4.73
C HIS A 198 -23.84 -9.51 4.27
N PRO A 199 -23.39 -10.32 3.29
CA PRO A 199 -22.04 -10.20 2.74
C PRO A 199 -21.89 -8.88 1.98
N VAL A 200 -20.72 -8.24 2.09
CA VAL A 200 -20.44 -6.98 1.39
C VAL A 200 -19.95 -7.26 -0.02
N GLN A 201 -20.54 -6.58 -1.02
CA GLN A 201 -20.14 -6.65 -2.42
C GLN A 201 -19.89 -5.25 -2.98
N VAL A 202 -18.90 -5.14 -3.87
CA VAL A 202 -18.55 -3.87 -4.53
C VAL A 202 -19.01 -3.93 -5.99
N ARG A 203 -19.65 -2.86 -6.46
CA ARG A 203 -20.09 -2.72 -7.85
C ARG A 203 -19.69 -1.36 -8.39
N ARG A 204 -19.08 -1.35 -9.56
CA ARG A 204 -18.82 -0.12 -10.33
C ARG A 204 -20.01 0.12 -11.24
N LEU A 205 -20.55 1.33 -11.18
CA LEU A 205 -21.81 1.69 -11.80
C LEU A 205 -21.59 2.78 -12.84
N SER A 206 -22.30 2.67 -13.96
CA SER A 206 -22.38 3.76 -14.92
C SER A 206 -23.41 4.78 -14.46
N ALA A 207 -23.05 6.06 -14.52
CA ALA A 207 -23.95 7.17 -14.20
C ALA A 207 -25.12 7.34 -15.20
N THR A 208 -25.14 6.59 -16.31
CA THR A 208 -26.19 6.66 -17.35
C THR A 208 -27.21 5.53 -17.28
N ALA A 209 -26.95 4.48 -16.50
CA ALA A 209 -27.85 3.35 -16.34
C ALA A 209 -28.74 3.54 -15.09
N PRO A 210 -29.93 2.92 -15.04
CA PRO A 210 -30.69 2.80 -13.81
C PRO A 210 -29.80 2.23 -12.71
N LEU A 211 -29.73 2.91 -11.58
CA LEU A 211 -28.92 2.43 -10.46
C LEU A 211 -29.54 1.12 -9.97
N PRO A 212 -28.80 0.01 -9.96
CA PRO A 212 -29.28 -1.23 -9.37
C PRO A 212 -29.48 -1.03 -7.87
N GLN A 213 -30.12 -2.00 -7.20
CA GLN A 213 -30.23 -1.98 -5.74
C GLN A 213 -28.83 -1.88 -5.12
N VAL A 214 -28.55 -0.72 -4.54
CA VAL A 214 -27.33 -0.39 -3.81
C VAL A 214 -27.70 0.11 -2.43
N HIS A 215 -26.80 -0.09 -1.47
CA HIS A 215 -27.02 0.29 -0.08
C HIS A 215 -26.11 1.45 0.25
N VAL A 216 -24.83 1.36 -0.13
CA VAL A 216 -23.90 2.49 -0.05
C VAL A 216 -23.58 2.93 -1.46
N LEU A 217 -23.70 4.23 -1.74
CA LEU A 217 -23.34 4.82 -3.02
C LEU A 217 -22.20 5.81 -2.83
N PHE A 218 -21.02 5.45 -3.30
CA PHE A 218 -19.89 6.36 -3.42
C PHE A 218 -19.97 7.12 -4.76
N VAL A 219 -19.99 8.45 -4.69
CA VAL A 219 -19.97 9.34 -5.86
C VAL A 219 -18.58 9.93 -6.01
N SER A 220 -17.90 9.56 -7.10
CA SER A 220 -16.56 10.05 -7.42
C SER A 220 -16.56 11.54 -7.80
N ARG A 221 -15.40 12.20 -7.66
CA ARG A 221 -15.22 13.60 -8.08
C ARG A 221 -15.47 13.82 -9.56
N SER A 222 -15.26 12.80 -10.38
CA SER A 222 -15.57 12.80 -11.81
C SER A 222 -17.06 13.11 -12.11
N GLU A 223 -17.96 12.86 -11.15
CA GLU A 223 -19.40 13.07 -11.29
C GLU A 223 -19.89 14.36 -10.61
N GLN A 224 -18.97 15.25 -10.19
CA GLN A 224 -19.33 16.50 -9.51
C GLN A 224 -20.33 17.35 -10.30
N ASN A 225 -20.22 17.39 -11.62
CA ASN A 225 -21.13 18.15 -12.49
C ASN A 225 -22.54 17.53 -12.60
N ARG A 226 -22.68 16.24 -12.25
CA ARG A 226 -23.93 15.49 -12.31
C ARG A 226 -24.46 15.12 -10.92
N LEU A 227 -23.86 15.70 -9.88
CA LEU A 227 -24.17 15.39 -8.50
C LEU A 227 -25.65 15.54 -8.16
N PRO A 228 -26.36 16.61 -8.57
CA PRO A 228 -27.80 16.73 -8.31
C PRO A 228 -28.59 15.57 -8.92
N GLN A 229 -28.30 15.19 -10.17
CA GLN A 229 -29.00 14.11 -10.86
C GLN A 229 -28.77 12.75 -10.19
N VAL A 230 -27.55 12.48 -9.72
CA VAL A 230 -27.23 11.24 -8.99
C VAL A 230 -27.94 11.19 -7.65
N LEU A 231 -27.98 12.30 -6.89
CA LEU A 231 -28.67 12.38 -5.60
C LEU A 231 -30.20 12.28 -5.76
N GLU A 232 -30.76 12.87 -6.81
CA GLU A 232 -32.17 12.72 -7.17
C GLU A 232 -32.54 11.26 -7.47
N ALA A 233 -31.68 10.54 -8.19
CA ALA A 233 -31.94 9.15 -8.58
C ALA A 233 -32.04 8.18 -7.39
N VAL A 234 -31.48 8.53 -6.23
CA VAL A 234 -31.53 7.72 -5.01
C VAL A 234 -32.37 8.36 -3.89
N ARG A 235 -33.05 9.46 -4.18
CA ARG A 235 -33.86 10.17 -3.17
C ARG A 235 -34.97 9.27 -2.63
N GLY A 236 -35.10 9.23 -1.30
CA GLY A 236 -36.12 8.45 -0.60
C GLY A 236 -35.88 6.94 -0.56
N ALA A 237 -34.87 6.43 -1.28
CA ALA A 237 -34.40 5.07 -1.13
C ALA A 237 -33.46 4.96 0.09
N PRO A 238 -33.39 3.80 0.76
CA PRO A 238 -32.50 3.58 1.90
C PRO A 238 -31.06 3.38 1.44
N VAL A 239 -30.46 4.44 0.87
CA VAL A 239 -29.12 4.45 0.27
C VAL A 239 -28.25 5.48 0.96
N LEU A 240 -27.17 5.04 1.60
CA LEU A 240 -26.18 5.92 2.20
C LEU A 240 -25.29 6.52 1.11
N THR A 241 -25.42 7.81 0.87
CA THR A 241 -24.59 8.51 -0.12
C THR A 241 -23.30 9.04 0.50
N VAL A 242 -22.18 8.72 -0.14
CA VAL A 242 -20.83 9.08 0.33
C VAL A 242 -20.05 9.69 -0.82
N SER A 243 -19.27 10.72 -0.58
CA SER A 243 -18.38 11.29 -1.59
C SER A 243 -17.20 11.98 -0.92
N ASP A 244 -16.16 12.30 -1.66
CA ASP A 244 -15.08 13.19 -1.23
C ASP A 244 -15.05 14.49 -2.06
N VAL A 245 -16.14 14.79 -2.77
CA VAL A 245 -16.38 16.07 -3.43
C VAL A 245 -16.51 17.18 -2.39
N THR A 246 -15.83 18.30 -2.64
CA THR A 246 -15.85 19.46 -1.74
C THR A 246 -17.27 19.94 -1.48
N ARG A 247 -17.64 20.10 -0.20
CA ARG A 247 -18.97 20.52 0.26
C ARG A 247 -20.11 19.58 -0.16
N PHE A 248 -19.84 18.30 -0.40
CA PHE A 248 -20.87 17.32 -0.79
C PHE A 248 -22.05 17.26 0.18
N ALA A 249 -21.78 17.21 1.48
CA ALA A 249 -22.83 17.13 2.50
C ALA A 249 -23.74 18.38 2.54
N ARG A 250 -23.22 19.55 2.16
CA ARG A 250 -23.99 20.80 2.04
C ARG A 250 -24.85 20.88 0.77
N GLN A 251 -24.56 20.04 -0.22
CA GLN A 251 -25.27 19.94 -1.50
C GLN A 251 -26.37 18.87 -1.48
N GLY A 252 -26.73 18.35 -0.30
CA GLY A 252 -27.78 17.34 -0.12
C GLY A 252 -27.26 15.91 0.01
N GLY A 253 -25.97 15.67 -0.21
CA GLY A 253 -25.33 14.40 0.11
C GLY A 253 -25.32 14.10 1.61
N MET A 254 -25.15 12.83 1.99
CA MET A 254 -25.20 12.43 3.40
C MET A 254 -23.85 12.52 4.09
N VAL A 255 -22.79 11.93 3.51
CA VAL A 255 -21.45 11.87 4.13
C VAL A 255 -20.38 12.37 3.16
N ASN A 256 -19.64 13.39 3.55
CA ASN A 256 -18.45 13.86 2.85
C ASN A 256 -17.17 13.36 3.54
N LEU A 257 -16.29 12.70 2.81
CA LEU A 257 -14.98 12.24 3.28
C LEU A 257 -13.94 13.34 3.07
N VAL A 258 -13.31 13.79 4.15
CA VAL A 258 -12.30 14.85 4.09
C VAL A 258 -11.01 14.34 4.75
N LEU A 259 -9.89 14.42 4.04
CA LEU A 259 -8.58 14.16 4.64
C LEU A 259 -8.11 15.40 5.42
N ARG A 260 -7.84 15.24 6.72
CA ARG A 260 -7.28 16.27 7.62
C ARG A 260 -6.26 15.62 8.53
N ASP A 261 -5.06 16.18 8.60
CA ASP A 261 -3.98 15.68 9.49
C ASP A 261 -3.67 14.18 9.29
N GLU A 262 -3.62 13.74 8.02
CA GLU A 262 -3.45 12.33 7.63
C GLU A 262 -4.55 11.37 8.12
N MET A 263 -5.64 11.90 8.68
CA MET A 263 -6.82 11.15 9.11
C MET A 263 -8.03 11.46 8.25
N VAL A 264 -8.81 10.43 7.92
CA VAL A 264 -10.10 10.62 7.26
C VAL A 264 -11.12 11.09 8.29
N ARG A 265 -11.67 12.28 8.07
CA ARG A 265 -12.78 12.87 8.83
C ARG A 265 -14.04 12.85 7.97
N PHE A 266 -15.18 13.00 8.65
CA PHE A 266 -16.49 13.00 8.01
C PHE A 266 -17.16 14.35 8.20
N GLU A 267 -17.79 14.87 7.16
CA GLU A 267 -18.87 15.84 7.33
C GLU A 267 -20.19 15.12 7.09
N VAL A 268 -21.13 15.21 8.03
CA VAL A 268 -22.38 14.44 7.98
C VAL A 268 -23.57 15.37 7.99
N ASN A 269 -24.42 15.25 6.97
CA ASN A 269 -25.73 15.87 6.92
C ASN A 269 -26.76 14.91 7.52
N LEU A 270 -27.02 15.06 8.82
CA LEU A 270 -27.88 14.14 9.56
C LEU A 270 -29.33 14.18 9.03
N ASN A 271 -29.81 15.35 8.59
CA ASN A 271 -31.16 15.49 8.03
C ASN A 271 -31.31 14.66 6.75
N SER A 272 -30.31 14.65 5.87
CA SER A 272 -30.34 13.79 4.67
C SER A 272 -30.30 12.30 5.02
N VAL A 273 -29.53 11.90 6.05
CA VAL A 273 -29.45 10.50 6.51
C VAL A 273 -30.81 10.04 7.03
N GLU A 274 -31.43 10.84 7.89
CA GLU A 274 -32.74 10.53 8.49
C GLU A 274 -33.86 10.53 7.44
N ALA A 275 -33.82 11.44 6.46
CA ALA A 275 -34.77 11.49 5.36
C ALA A 275 -34.74 10.23 4.47
N ALA A 276 -33.62 9.50 4.45
CA ALA A 276 -33.51 8.20 3.77
C ALA A 276 -33.89 7.00 4.68
N GLY A 277 -34.37 7.26 5.90
CA GLY A 277 -34.72 6.21 6.86
C GLY A 277 -33.51 5.47 7.44
N LEU A 278 -32.31 6.04 7.32
CA LEU A 278 -31.07 5.48 7.85
C LEU A 278 -30.74 6.08 9.22
N ARG A 279 -29.95 5.37 10.02
CA ARG A 279 -29.38 5.92 11.26
C ARG A 279 -27.89 5.61 11.34
N LEU A 280 -27.07 6.62 11.61
CA LEU A 280 -25.64 6.44 11.84
C LEU A 280 -25.35 6.23 13.31
N SER A 281 -24.56 5.22 13.64
CA SER A 281 -24.13 4.94 15.00
C SER A 281 -23.32 6.09 15.58
N SER A 282 -23.55 6.42 16.85
CA SER A 282 -22.77 7.41 17.61
C SER A 282 -21.27 7.12 17.62
N LYS A 283 -20.87 5.86 17.41
CA LYS A 283 -19.46 5.44 17.27
C LYS A 283 -18.76 6.06 16.07
N VAL A 284 -19.48 6.37 14.99
CA VAL A 284 -18.93 7.07 13.82
C VAL A 284 -19.10 8.58 13.99
N LEU A 285 -20.24 9.02 14.50
CA LEU A 285 -20.53 10.44 14.66
C LEU A 285 -19.55 11.16 15.58
N LYS A 286 -18.92 10.48 16.54
CA LYS A 286 -17.83 11.05 17.37
C LYS A 286 -16.61 11.54 16.57
N TYR A 287 -16.45 11.10 15.32
CA TYR A 287 -15.38 11.54 14.41
C TYR A 287 -15.89 12.43 13.27
N ALA A 288 -17.17 12.79 13.31
CA ALA A 288 -17.84 13.58 12.28
C ALA A 288 -18.06 15.03 12.71
N THR A 289 -17.92 15.93 11.75
CA THR A 289 -18.44 17.29 11.81
C THR A 289 -19.87 17.27 11.28
N LEU A 290 -20.85 17.58 12.12
CA LEU A 290 -22.24 17.69 11.68
C LEU A 290 -22.42 18.97 10.85
N VAL A 291 -23.05 18.85 9.68
CA VAL A 291 -23.41 20.00 8.86
C VAL A 291 -24.92 20.16 8.83
N ALA A 292 -25.38 21.37 9.13
CA ALA A 292 -26.76 21.75 8.88
C ALA A 292 -26.96 21.94 7.36
N PRO A 293 -28.12 21.55 6.81
CA PRO A 293 -28.45 21.91 5.44
C PRO A 293 -28.40 23.43 5.29
N THR A 294 -27.90 23.90 4.15
CA THR A 294 -27.97 25.31 3.80
C THR A 294 -29.45 25.65 3.60
N LEU A 295 -30.06 26.34 4.57
CA LEU A 295 -31.40 26.91 4.41
C LEU A 295 -31.31 27.96 3.30
N GLY A 296 -31.60 27.56 2.06
CA GLY A 296 -31.43 28.40 0.89
C GLY A 296 -31.72 27.66 -0.41
N GLY A 297 -32.97 27.27 -0.61
CA GLY A 297 -33.53 26.83 -1.90
C GLY A 297 -35.00 27.26 -1.99
N PRO A 298 -35.44 27.86 -3.11
CA PRO A 298 -36.81 28.35 -3.25
C PRO A 298 -37.77 27.15 -3.40
N ASN A 299 -38.96 27.29 -2.84
CA ASN A 299 -40.08 26.34 -2.79
C ASN A 299 -40.33 25.79 -1.38
N THR A 300 -40.88 26.65 -0.55
CA THR A 300 -41.88 26.23 0.43
C THR A 300 -43.24 26.45 -0.25
N PRO A 301 -44.15 25.45 -0.29
CA PRO A 301 -45.49 25.63 -0.84
C PRO A 301 -46.30 26.67 -0.05
#